data_AF-A0A935KEJ4-F1
#
_entry.id   AF-A0A935KEJ4-F1
#
_cell.length_a   1.000
_cell.length_b   1.000
_cell.length_c   1.000
_cell.angle_alpha   90.00
_cell.angle_beta   90.00
_cell.angle_gamma   90.00
#
_symmetry.space_group_name_H-M   'P 1'
#
loop_
_entity.id
_entity.type
_entity.pdbx_description
1 polymer ?
#
loop_
_entity_poly.entity_id
_entity_poly.type
_entity_poly.pdbx_seq_one_letter_code
_entity_poly.pdbx_strand_id
1 'polypeptide(L)' 'MHWASFSDFIAMGGYGFYVWSSFGATALIMAIEPIIASRNHKTTIARLKRQIRAENRNTTE' A
#
# COMPACT_ATOMS: atom_id res chain seq x y z
N MET A 1 -26.69 24.89 10.21
CA MET A 1 -25.81 23.72 10.46
C MET A 1 -26.44 22.45 9.90
N HIS A 2 -26.46 22.28 8.57
CA HIS A 2 -27.07 21.12 7.91
C HIS A 2 -26.03 20.38 7.06
N TRP A 3 -24.96 19.91 7.72
CA TRP A 3 -24.11 18.87 7.14
C TRP A 3 -24.72 17.52 7.55
N ALA A 4 -25.83 17.17 6.91
CA ALA A 4 -26.56 15.93 7.17
C ALA A 4 -25.86 14.78 6.44
N SER A 5 -24.77 14.30 7.04
CA SER A 5 -24.25 12.94 6.86
C SER A 5 -23.59 12.61 5.51
N PHE A 6 -22.49 11.85 5.61
CA PHE A 6 -21.92 11.02 4.54
C PHE A 6 -22.99 10.19 3.78
N SER A 7 -24.10 9.91 4.46
CA SER A 7 -25.28 9.25 3.90
C SER A 7 -25.93 10.02 2.75
N ASP A 8 -26.03 11.35 2.77
CA ASP A 8 -26.61 12.12 1.66
C ASP A 8 -25.68 12.17 0.44
N PHE A 9 -24.36 12.13 0.65
CA PHE A 9 -23.38 12.05 -0.43
C PHE A 9 -23.39 10.71 -1.17
N ILE A 10 -23.72 9.62 -0.47
CA ILE A 10 -23.90 8.29 -1.07
C ILE A 10 -25.32 8.15 -1.65
N ALA A 11 -26.32 8.79 -1.03
CA ALA A 11 -27.73 8.69 -1.39
C ALA A 11 -28.24 9.75 -2.39
N MET A 12 -27.39 10.67 -2.88
CA MET A 12 -27.70 11.67 -3.93
C MET A 12 -27.91 11.03 -5.32
N GLY A 13 -28.81 10.05 -5.43
CA GLY A 13 -29.28 9.52 -6.72
C GLY A 13 -28.27 8.66 -7.48
N GLY A 14 -27.39 7.91 -6.79
CA GLY A 14 -26.52 6.90 -7.43
C GLY A 14 -25.21 7.44 -8.04
N TYR A 15 -25.00 8.76 -8.08
CA TYR A 15 -23.79 9.38 -8.65
C TYR A 15 -22.58 9.42 -7.71
N GLY A 16 -22.79 9.36 -6.39
CA GLY A 16 -21.70 9.39 -5.40
C GLY A 16 -20.72 8.22 -5.57
N PHE A 17 -21.24 7.04 -5.89
CA PHE A 17 -20.44 5.85 -6.17
C PHE A 17 -19.56 6.01 -7.43
N TYR A 18 -20.03 6.71 -8.46
CA TYR A 18 -19.25 6.95 -9.68
C TYR A 18 -18.02 7.81 -9.40
N VAL A 19 -18.19 8.94 -8.70
CA VAL A 19 -17.09 9.85 -8.38
C VAL A 19 -16.08 9.13 -7.47
N TRP A 20 -16.58 8.51 -6.40
CA TRP A 20 -15.73 7.80 -5.45
C TRP A 20 -15.05 6.56 -6.05
N SER A 21 -15.62 5.92 -7.07
CA SER A 21 -14.97 4.79 -7.73
C SER A 21 -13.70 5.21 -8.47
N SER A 22 -13.67 6.36 -9.14
CA SER A 22 -12.47 6.88 -9.81
C SER A 22 -11.39 7.32 -8.82
N PHE A 23 -11.78 8.00 -7.74
CA PHE A 23 -10.86 8.34 -6.65
C PHE A 23 -10.36 7.10 -5.92
N GLY A 24 -11.24 6.12 -5.66
CA GLY A 24 -10.91 4.84 -5.05
C GLY A 24 -9.99 4.00 -5.93
N ALA A 25 -10.23 3.94 -7.24
CA ALA A 25 -9.36 3.27 -8.21
C ALA A 25 -7.98 3.93 -8.26
N THR A 26 -7.92 5.25 -8.26
CA THR A 26 -6.65 6.00 -8.23
C THR A 26 -5.88 5.75 -6.93
N ALA A 27 -6.56 5.83 -5.78
CA ALA A 27 -5.98 5.53 -4.48
C ALA A 27 -5.53 4.07 -4.37
N LEU A 28 -6.28 3.14 -4.95
CA LEU A 28 -5.95 1.72 -5.00
C LEU A 28 -4.65 1.50 -5.80
N ILE A 29 -4.55 2.07 -7.01
CA ILE A 29 -3.33 1.98 -7.83
C ILE A 29 -2.14 2.60 -7.09
N MET A 30 -2.32 3.79 -6.50
CA MET A 30 -1.28 4.46 -5.72
C MET A 30 -0.87 3.67 -4.48
N ALA A 31 -1.75 2.85 -3.90
CA ALA A 31 -1.46 2.00 -2.75
C ALA A 31 -0.80 0.66 -3.15
N ILE A 32 -1.14 0.10 -4.32
CA ILE A 32 -0.59 -1.19 -4.79
C ILE A 32 0.93 -1.11 -4.95
N GLU A 33 1.43 -0.06 -5.61
CA GLU A 33 2.86 0.15 -5.84
C GLU A 33 3.72 0.11 -4.55
N PRO A 34 3.43 0.92 -3.51
CA PRO A 34 4.19 0.90 -2.26
C PRO A 34 4.00 -0.40 -1.46
N ILE A 35 2.85 -1.09 -1.56
CA ILE A 35 2.65 -2.40 -0.92
C ILE A 35 3.59 -3.45 -1.53
N ILE A 36 3.68 -3.49 -2.86
CA ILE A 36 4.57 -4.39 -3.59
C ILE A 36 6.03 -4.02 -3.32
N ALA A 37 6.37 -2.74 -3.40
CA ALA A 37 7.72 -2.24 -3.13
C ALA A 37 8.16 -2.57 -1.70
N SER A 38 7.30 -2.36 -0.70
CA SER A 38 7.58 -2.67 0.72
C SER A 38 7.77 -4.17 0.95
N ARG A 39 6.96 -5.02 0.29
CA ARG A 39 7.14 -6.49 0.31
C ARG A 39 8.50 -6.88 -0.27
N ASN A 40 8.84 -6.36 -1.45
CA ASN A 40 10.10 -6.67 -2.11
C ASN A 40 11.30 -6.20 -1.29
N HIS A 41 11.22 -5.01 -0.68
CA HIS A 41 12.28 -4.46 0.16
C HIS A 41 12.60 -5.38 1.36
N LYS A 42 11.58 -5.93 2.02
CA LYS A 42 11.77 -6.90 3.12
C LYS A 42 12.47 -8.17 2.65
N THR A 43 12.12 -8.69 1.46
CA THR A 43 12.74 -9.90 0.92
C THR A 43 14.21 -9.69 0.55
N THR A 44 14.55 -8.55 -0.05
CA THR A 44 15.92 -8.21 -0.44
C THR A 44 16.81 -8.01 0.79
N ILE A 45 16.33 -7.27 1.81
CA ILE A 45 17.07 -7.08 3.06
C ILE A 45 17.31 -8.41 3.79
N ALA A 46 16.31 -9.30 3.82
CA ALA A 46 16.46 -10.61 4.44
C ALA A 46 17.52 -11.47 3.74
N ARG A 47 17.63 -11.37 2.41
CA ARG A 47 18.62 -12.08 1.61
C ARG A 47 20.03 -11.53 1.84
N LEU A 48 20.19 -10.21 1.86
CA LEU A 48 21.47 -9.55 2.14
C LEU A 48 21.96 -9.85 3.57
N LYS A 49 21.09 -9.80 4.58
CA LYS A 49 21.46 -10.18 5.96
C LYS A 49 22.00 -11.61 6.07
N ARG A 50 21.45 -12.55 5.28
CA ARG A 50 21.94 -13.94 5.27
C ARG A 50 23.32 -14.05 4.64
N GLN A 51 23.59 -13.29 3.58
CA GLN A 51 24.91 -13.27 2.93
C GLN A 51 25.99 -12.67 3.84
N ILE A 52 25.71 -11.52 4.45
CA ILE A 52 26.64 -10.88 5.41
C ILE A 52 26.97 -11.82 6.58
N ARG A 53 25.98 -12.57 7.09
CA ARG A 53 26.20 -13.52 8.18
C ARG A 53 27.05 -14.73 7.76
N ALA A 54 26.95 -15.17 6.51
CA ALA A 54 27.78 -16.25 5.98
C ALA A 54 29.22 -15.77 5.72
N GLU A 55 29.39 -14.55 5.20
CA GLU A 55 30.70 -13.96 4.93
C GLU A 55 31.49 -13.68 6.21
N ASN A 56 30.84 -13.09 7.23
CA ASN A 56 31.48 -12.88 8.54
C ASN A 56 31.94 -14.18 9.22
N ARG A 57 31.25 -15.30 8.97
CA ARG A 57 31.66 -16.60 9.52
C ARG A 57 32.94 -17.13 8.86
N ASN A 58 33.11 -16.91 7.56
CA ASN A 58 34.30 -17.33 6.82
C ASN A 58 35.52 -16.43 7.06
N THR A 59 35.33 -15.15 7.41
CA THR A 59 36.44 -14.23 7.76
C THR A 59 37.04 -14.50 9.14
N THR A 60 36.32 -15.21 10.01
CA THR A 60 36.78 -15.46 11.40
C THR A 60 37.54 -16.79 11.57
N GLU A 61 37.59 -17.63 10.52
CA GLU A 61 38.46 -18.82 10.43
C GLU A 61 39.76 -18.48 9.69
#